data_AF-A0A4U1FK05-F1
#
_entry.id   AF-A0A4U1FK05-F1
#
_cell.length_a   1.000
_cell.length_b   1.000
_cell.length_c   1.000
_cell.angle_alpha   90.00
_cell.angle_beta   90.00
_cell.angle_gamma   90.00
#
_symmetry.space_group_name_H-M   'P 1'
#
loop_
_entity.id
_entity.type
_entity.pdbx_description
1 polymer ?
#
loop_
_entity_poly.entity_id
_entity_poly.type
_entity_poly.pdbx_seq_one_letter_code
_entity_poly.pdbx_strand_id
1 'polypeptide(L)'
;MEEDRGSALAAESALEKNVAELTVMDVYDIASLVGHEFERVIDQHGCEAIARLMPKVVRVLEILEVLVSRHHVAPELDELRLELDRLRLERMDRIEKERKHQKELELVEDVWRGEAQDLLSQIAQLQEENKQLMTNLSHKDVSFSEEEFQKHE
;
A
#
# COMPACT_ATOMS: atom_id res chain seq x y z
N MET A 1 -13.49 -51.23 6.62
CA MET A 1 -13.62 -51.17 8.09
C MET A 1 -12.53 -50.35 8.77
N GLU A 2 -11.40 -50.04 8.12
CA GLU A 2 -10.36 -49.16 8.69
C GLU A 2 -10.65 -47.65 8.51
N GLU A 3 -11.27 -47.22 7.40
CA GLU A 3 -11.63 -45.80 7.15
C GLU A 3 -12.66 -45.24 8.15
N ASP A 4 -13.63 -46.06 8.55
CA ASP A 4 -14.73 -45.68 9.46
C ASP A 4 -14.24 -45.36 10.88
N ARG A 5 -13.17 -46.06 11.33
CA ARG A 5 -12.52 -45.81 12.62
C ARG A 5 -11.69 -44.53 12.64
N GLY A 6 -11.07 -44.18 11.50
CA GLY A 6 -10.32 -42.93 11.35
C GLY A 6 -11.24 -41.70 11.39
N SER A 7 -12.43 -41.81 10.79
CA SER A 7 -13.46 -40.76 10.81
C SER A 7 -14.05 -40.54 12.21
N ALA A 8 -14.32 -41.62 12.95
CA ALA A 8 -14.88 -41.52 14.31
C ALA A 8 -13.90 -40.87 15.31
N LEU A 9 -12.61 -41.20 15.22
CA LEU A 9 -11.56 -40.58 16.06
C LEU A 9 -11.35 -39.10 15.75
N ALA A 10 -11.42 -38.71 14.47
CA ALA A 10 -11.34 -37.30 14.07
C ALA A 10 -12.55 -36.51 14.59
N ALA A 11 -13.74 -37.10 14.56
CA ALA A 11 -14.95 -36.45 15.03
C ALA A 11 -15.02 -36.37 16.57
N GLU A 12 -14.56 -37.38 17.31
CA GLU A 12 -14.46 -37.30 18.77
C GLU A 12 -13.48 -36.19 19.20
N SER A 13 -12.40 -36.02 18.43
CA SER A 13 -11.47 -34.91 18.63
C SER A 13 -12.11 -33.54 18.42
N ALA A 14 -13.11 -33.41 17.52
CA ALA A 14 -13.79 -32.14 17.28
C ALA A 14 -14.56 -31.61 18.51
N LEU A 15 -15.09 -32.50 19.36
CA LEU A 15 -15.77 -32.14 20.61
C LEU A 15 -14.80 -31.65 21.70
N GLU A 16 -13.52 -32.03 21.62
CA GLU A 16 -12.48 -31.63 22.57
C GLU A 16 -11.76 -30.33 22.17
N LYS A 17 -11.98 -29.84 20.94
CA LYS A 17 -11.39 -28.59 20.46
C LYS A 17 -11.92 -27.39 21.21
N ASN A 18 -11.06 -26.37 21.33
CA ASN A 18 -11.48 -25.08 21.88
C ASN A 18 -12.53 -24.44 20.97
N VAL A 19 -13.57 -23.84 21.55
CA VAL A 19 -14.66 -23.20 20.80
C VAL A 19 -14.14 -22.12 19.85
N ALA A 20 -13.08 -21.41 20.22
CA ALA A 20 -12.47 -20.38 19.37
C ALA A 20 -11.74 -20.93 18.14
N GLU A 21 -11.40 -22.22 18.13
CA GLU A 21 -10.64 -22.91 17.09
C GLU A 21 -11.51 -23.84 16.24
N LEU A 22 -12.81 -23.95 16.58
CA LEU A 22 -13.76 -24.72 15.78
C LEU A 22 -13.77 -24.18 14.34
N THR A 23 -13.75 -25.10 13.40
CA THR A 23 -13.95 -24.84 11.98
C THR A 23 -15.31 -25.35 11.54
N VAL A 24 -15.74 -24.93 10.35
CA VAL A 24 -16.99 -25.44 9.75
C VAL A 24 -16.95 -26.96 9.59
N MET A 25 -15.77 -27.52 9.27
CA MET A 25 -15.56 -28.98 9.20
C MET A 25 -15.83 -29.68 10.54
N ASP A 26 -15.38 -29.09 11.64
CA ASP A 26 -15.62 -29.64 12.98
C ASP A 26 -17.12 -29.69 13.32
N VAL A 27 -17.91 -28.72 12.84
CA VAL A 27 -19.37 -28.73 13.03
C VAL A 27 -20.02 -29.88 12.26
N TYR A 28 -19.53 -30.20 11.05
CA TYR A 28 -19.98 -31.36 10.29
C TYR A 28 -19.59 -32.68 10.97
N ASP A 29 -18.39 -32.77 11.52
CA ASP A 29 -17.92 -33.95 12.26
C ASP A 29 -18.76 -34.17 13.53
N ILE A 30 -19.06 -33.11 14.28
CA ILE A 30 -19.96 -33.16 15.44
C ILE A 30 -21.38 -33.58 15.01
N ALA A 31 -21.89 -33.05 13.89
CA ALA A 31 -23.21 -33.42 13.38
C ALA A 31 -23.29 -34.92 13.05
N SER A 32 -22.22 -35.49 12.51
CA SER A 32 -22.11 -36.92 12.22
C SER A 32 -22.17 -37.77 13.49
N LEU A 33 -21.40 -37.42 14.53
CA LEU A 33 -21.46 -38.11 15.83
C LEU A 33 -22.84 -38.07 16.46
N VAL A 34 -23.46 -36.89 16.45
CA VAL A 34 -24.82 -36.70 16.97
C VAL A 34 -25.82 -37.52 16.17
N GLY A 35 -25.65 -37.62 14.85
CA GLY A 35 -26.43 -38.48 13.96
C GLY A 35 -26.33 -39.96 14.34
N HIS A 36 -25.11 -40.47 14.56
CA HIS A 36 -24.91 -41.86 14.98
C HIS A 36 -25.52 -42.18 16.35
N GLU A 37 -25.45 -41.25 17.29
CA GLU A 37 -26.12 -41.42 18.59
C GLU A 37 -27.64 -41.45 18.45
N PHE A 38 -28.20 -40.67 17.53
CA PHE A 38 -29.62 -40.76 17.20
C PHE A 38 -30.00 -42.07 16.53
N GLU A 39 -29.22 -42.57 15.57
CA GLU A 39 -29.43 -43.90 14.97
C GLU A 39 -29.49 -44.98 16.05
N ARG A 40 -28.53 -44.97 16.99
CA ARG A 40 -28.47 -45.95 18.09
C ARG A 40 -29.71 -45.91 18.99
N VAL A 41 -30.24 -44.71 19.28
CA VAL A 41 -31.45 -44.57 20.09
C VAL A 41 -32.70 -44.98 19.29
N ILE A 42 -32.75 -44.67 17.99
CA ILE A 42 -33.83 -45.10 17.09
C ILE A 42 -33.91 -46.63 17.05
N ASP A 43 -32.77 -47.32 16.96
CA ASP A 43 -32.71 -48.78 16.93
C ASP A 43 -33.29 -49.43 18.20
N GLN A 44 -33.15 -48.76 19.36
CA GLN A 44 -33.59 -49.29 20.65
C GLN A 44 -35.02 -48.86 21.05
N HIS A 45 -35.43 -47.64 20.69
CA HIS A 45 -36.65 -46.99 21.20
C HIS A 45 -37.64 -46.58 20.10
N GLY A 46 -37.28 -46.77 18.83
CA GLY A 46 -38.07 -46.35 17.68
C GLY A 46 -37.92 -44.87 17.32
N CYS A 47 -38.28 -44.53 16.07
CA CYS A 47 -38.09 -43.20 15.48
C CYS A 47 -38.85 -42.08 16.20
N GLU A 48 -40.01 -42.39 16.80
CA GLU A 48 -40.83 -41.40 17.50
C GLU A 48 -40.13 -40.76 18.70
N ALA A 49 -39.17 -41.46 19.31
CA ALA A 49 -38.41 -40.98 20.45
C ALA A 49 -37.60 -39.71 20.13
N ILE A 50 -37.11 -39.57 18.89
CA ILE A 50 -36.20 -38.48 18.47
C ILE A 50 -36.86 -37.52 17.48
N ALA A 51 -37.97 -37.91 16.83
CA ALA A 51 -38.61 -37.13 15.75
C ALA A 51 -38.84 -35.64 16.08
N ARG A 52 -39.17 -35.30 17.34
CA ARG A 52 -39.38 -33.90 17.77
C ARG A 52 -38.09 -33.17 18.20
N LEU A 53 -37.05 -33.91 18.58
CA LEU A 53 -35.76 -33.38 18.99
C LEU A 53 -34.88 -33.09 17.77
N MET A 54 -34.93 -33.96 16.76
CA MET A 54 -34.11 -33.89 15.56
C MET A 54 -34.07 -32.49 14.92
N PRO A 55 -35.21 -31.87 14.55
CA PRO A 55 -35.17 -30.55 13.92
C PRO A 55 -34.61 -29.44 14.83
N LYS A 56 -34.68 -29.60 16.15
CA LYS A 56 -34.08 -28.63 17.09
C LYS A 56 -32.56 -28.74 17.11
N VAL A 57 -32.04 -29.96 17.06
CA VAL A 57 -30.59 -30.20 17.05
C VAL A 57 -29.98 -29.79 15.72
N VAL A 58 -30.64 -30.09 14.60
CA VAL A 58 -30.26 -29.54 13.29
C VAL A 58 -30.20 -28.01 13.36
N ARG A 59 -31.22 -27.37 13.93
CA ARG A 59 -31.23 -25.91 14.06
C ARG A 59 -30.07 -25.36 14.91
N VAL A 60 -29.69 -26.04 15.98
CA VAL A 60 -28.55 -25.63 16.81
C VAL A 60 -27.24 -25.78 16.04
N LEU A 61 -27.07 -26.86 15.28
CA LEU A 61 -25.88 -27.09 14.44
C LEU A 61 -25.79 -26.06 13.31
N GLU A 62 -26.90 -25.70 12.66
CA GLU A 62 -26.96 -24.61 11.68
C GLU A 62 -26.52 -23.26 12.29
N ILE A 63 -26.99 -22.94 13.49
CA ILE A 63 -26.60 -21.70 14.19
C ILE A 63 -25.09 -21.73 14.50
N LEU A 64 -24.59 -22.87 14.96
CA LEU A 64 -23.17 -23.05 15.26
C LEU A 64 -22.31 -22.87 14.01
N GLU A 65 -22.68 -23.47 12.88
CA GLU A 65 -21.98 -23.32 11.60
C GLU A 65 -21.85 -21.84 11.18
N VAL A 66 -22.94 -21.08 11.30
CA VAL A 66 -22.93 -19.64 10.97
C VAL A 66 -22.04 -18.84 11.91
N LEU A 67 -22.05 -19.15 13.21
CA LEU A 67 -21.21 -18.46 14.19
C LEU A 67 -19.72 -18.76 13.96
N VAL A 68 -19.38 -20.02 13.73
CA VAL A 68 -18.01 -20.46 13.43
C VAL A 68 -17.52 -19.82 12.12
N SER A 69 -18.35 -19.82 11.07
CA SER A 69 -18.01 -19.19 9.79
C SER A 69 -17.71 -17.70 9.93
N ARG A 70 -18.53 -16.98 10.71
CA ARG A 70 -18.35 -15.53 10.93
C ARG A 70 -17.13 -15.20 11.76
N HIS A 71 -16.80 -16.06 12.74
CA HIS A 71 -15.63 -15.87 13.59
C HIS A 71 -14.33 -15.87 12.78
N HIS A 72 -14.27 -16.66 11.69
CA HIS A 72 -13.11 -16.69 10.80
C HIS A 72 -12.97 -15.43 9.92
N VAL A 73 -14.07 -14.74 9.63
CA VAL A 73 -14.06 -13.50 8.80
C VAL A 73 -13.63 -12.27 9.59
N ALA A 74 -13.85 -12.26 10.91
CA ALA A 74 -13.47 -11.15 11.78
C ALA A 74 -11.95 -10.82 11.77
N PRO A 75 -11.02 -11.79 11.92
CA PRO A 75 -9.58 -11.50 11.89
C PRO A 75 -9.10 -11.00 10.53
N GLU A 76 -9.60 -11.57 9.42
CA GLU A 76 -9.28 -11.10 8.06
C GLU A 76 -9.68 -9.63 7.87
N LEU A 77 -10.85 -9.23 8.37
CA LEU A 77 -11.31 -7.85 8.31
C LEU A 77 -10.39 -6.90 9.08
N ASP A 78 -9.90 -7.31 10.25
CA ASP A 78 -8.98 -6.52 11.05
C ASP A 78 -7.59 -6.42 10.41
N GLU A 79 -7.10 -7.50 9.78
CA GLU A 79 -5.88 -7.46 8.97
C GLU A 79 -6.00 -6.48 7.79
N LEU A 80 -7.10 -6.54 7.03
CA LEU A 80 -7.36 -5.60 5.94
C LEU A 80 -7.44 -4.15 6.43
N ARG A 81 -8.00 -3.91 7.63
CA ARG A 81 -8.04 -2.58 8.24
C ARG A 81 -6.64 -2.06 8.57
N LEU A 82 -5.79 -2.89 9.16
CA LEU A 82 -4.39 -2.54 9.44
C LEU A 82 -3.62 -2.24 8.15
N GLU A 83 -3.83 -3.03 7.10
CA GLU A 83 -3.20 -2.80 5.80
C GLU A 83 -3.68 -1.51 5.14
N LEU A 84 -4.98 -1.18 5.23
CA LEU A 84 -5.52 0.08 4.76
C LEU A 84 -4.89 1.28 5.48
N ASP A 85 -4.75 1.21 6.80
CA ASP A 85 -4.14 2.30 7.59
C ASP A 85 -2.65 2.45 7.30
N ARG A 86 -1.94 1.34 7.11
CA ARG A 86 -0.55 1.36 6.62
C ARG A 86 -0.43 2.04 5.25
N LEU A 87 -1.27 1.66 4.28
CA LEU A 87 -1.25 2.24 2.93
C LEU A 87 -1.61 3.73 2.93
N ARG A 88 -2.48 4.17 3.85
CA ARG A 88 -2.78 5.59 4.04
C ARG A 88 -1.57 6.37 4.53
N LEU A 89 -0.83 5.84 5.50
CA LEU A 89 0.41 6.44 5.98
C LEU A 89 1.46 6.51 4.87
N GLU A 90 1.68 5.41 4.15
CA GLU A 90 2.64 5.38 3.03
C GLU A 90 2.28 6.39 1.93
N ARG A 91 0.99 6.56 1.62
CA ARG A 91 0.52 7.57 0.67
C ARG A 91 0.82 8.98 1.17
N MET A 92 0.54 9.25 2.45
CA MET A 92 0.76 10.57 3.05
C MET A 92 2.25 10.94 3.03
N ASP A 93 3.13 10.00 3.38
CA ASP A 93 4.58 10.17 3.32
C ASP A 93 5.08 10.43 1.90
N ARG A 94 4.53 9.73 0.91
CA ARG A 94 4.87 9.96 -0.52
C ARG A 94 4.51 11.38 -0.95
N ILE A 95 3.28 11.83 -0.66
CA ILE A 95 2.84 13.19 -0.99
C ILE A 95 3.73 14.22 -0.30
N GLU A 96 4.11 14.01 0.96
CA GLU A 96 4.98 14.96 1.67
C GLU A 96 6.39 15.00 1.06
N LYS A 97 6.94 13.85 0.67
CA LYS A 97 8.25 13.76 -0.01
C LYS A 97 8.20 14.45 -1.37
N GLU A 98 7.18 14.21 -2.18
CA GLU A 98 7.00 14.89 -3.46
C GLU A 98 6.89 16.40 -3.28
N ARG A 99 6.12 16.86 -2.28
CA ARG A 99 6.00 18.29 -1.95
C ARG A 99 7.32 18.91 -1.49
N LYS A 100 8.17 18.17 -0.79
CA LYS A 100 9.51 18.64 -0.38
C LYS A 100 10.42 18.72 -1.59
N HIS A 101 10.45 17.66 -2.39
CA HIS A 101 11.27 17.61 -3.60
C HIS A 101 10.90 18.70 -4.60
N GLN A 102 9.61 18.99 -4.79
CA GLN A 102 9.16 20.07 -5.65
C GLN A 102 9.70 21.43 -5.21
N LYS A 103 9.70 21.71 -3.90
CA LYS A 103 10.26 22.95 -3.35
C LYS A 103 11.78 23.04 -3.51
N GLU A 104 12.48 21.91 -3.37
CA GLU A 104 13.91 21.86 -3.61
C GLU A 104 14.24 22.13 -5.08
N LEU A 105 13.46 21.58 -6.01
CA LEU A 105 13.60 21.86 -7.44
C LEU A 105 13.35 23.33 -7.78
N GLU A 106 12.28 23.93 -7.24
CA GLU A 106 11.99 25.37 -7.41
C GLU A 106 13.14 26.24 -6.92
N LEU A 107 13.71 25.92 -5.74
CA LEU A 107 14.86 26.64 -5.21
C LEU A 107 16.09 26.53 -6.12
N VAL A 108 16.38 25.33 -6.64
CA VAL A 108 17.50 25.11 -7.55
C VAL A 108 17.29 25.89 -8.85
N GLU A 109 16.07 25.90 -9.39
CA GLU A 109 15.73 26.66 -10.59
C GLU A 109 15.92 28.17 -10.39
N ASP A 110 15.47 28.70 -9.26
CA ASP A 110 15.63 30.13 -8.92
C ASP A 110 17.11 30.52 -8.83
N VAL A 111 17.94 29.70 -8.18
CA VAL A 111 19.39 29.92 -8.08
C VAL A 111 20.02 29.91 -9.48
N TRP A 112 19.70 28.91 -10.30
CA TRP A 112 20.22 28.80 -11.66
C TRP A 112 19.81 29.98 -12.54
N ARG A 113 18.57 30.47 -12.42
CA ARG A 113 18.10 31.66 -13.12
C ARG A 113 18.89 32.90 -12.72
N GLY A 114 19.18 33.06 -11.42
CA GLY A 114 20.02 34.13 -10.90
C GLY A 114 21.44 34.09 -11.48
N GLU A 115 22.09 32.93 -11.39
CA GLU A 115 23.45 32.75 -11.93
C GLU A 115 23.53 33.00 -13.44
N ALA A 116 22.55 32.52 -14.20
CA ALA A 116 22.47 32.78 -15.64
C ALA A 116 22.33 34.29 -15.95
N GLN A 117 21.52 35.00 -15.18
CA GLN A 117 21.33 36.45 -15.35
C GLN A 117 22.59 37.24 -15.01
N ASP A 118 23.31 36.84 -13.95
CA ASP A 118 24.58 37.46 -13.55
C ASP A 118 25.65 37.27 -14.63
N LEU A 119 25.75 36.07 -15.20
CA LEU A 119 26.66 35.78 -16.31
C LEU A 119 26.30 36.58 -17.57
N LEU A 120 25.01 36.68 -17.92
CA LEU A 120 24.57 37.51 -19.05
C LEU A 120 24.92 38.99 -18.85
N SER A 121 24.77 39.48 -17.62
CA SER A 121 25.12 40.86 -17.27
C SER A 121 26.62 41.11 -17.40
N GLN A 122 27.47 40.16 -16.96
CA GLN A 122 28.92 40.22 -17.13
C GLN A 122 29.32 40.19 -18.61
N ILE A 123 28.69 39.33 -19.42
CA ILE A 123 28.94 39.28 -20.88
C ILE A 123 28.59 40.63 -21.52
N ALA A 124 27.44 41.22 -21.18
CA ALA A 124 27.03 42.51 -21.72
C ALA A 124 28.01 43.64 -21.36
N GLN A 125 28.50 43.68 -20.11
CA GLN A 125 29.51 44.64 -19.67
C GLN A 125 30.81 44.48 -20.45
N LEU A 126 31.34 43.25 -20.55
CA LEU A 126 32.56 42.96 -21.30
C LEU A 126 32.41 43.28 -22.80
N GLN A 127 31.24 43.06 -23.38
CA GLN A 127 30.96 43.44 -24.77
C GLN A 127 30.98 44.95 -24.98
N GLU A 128 30.43 45.72 -24.05
CA GLU A 128 30.44 47.19 -24.09
C GLU A 128 31.86 47.74 -23.89
N GLU A 129 32.63 47.21 -22.93
CA GLU A 129 34.03 47.58 -22.72
C GLU A 129 34.88 47.29 -23.96
N ASN A 130 34.74 46.10 -24.56
CA ASN A 130 35.43 45.75 -25.80
C ASN A 130 35.08 46.71 -26.94
N LYS A 131 33.80 47.08 -27.08
CA LYS A 131 33.36 48.04 -28.09
C LYS A 131 33.98 49.42 -27.87
N GLN A 132 34.00 49.90 -26.63
CA GLN A 132 34.62 51.18 -26.26
C GLN A 132 36.12 51.16 -26.55
N LEU A 133 36.83 50.10 -26.16
CA LEU A 133 38.26 49.94 -26.45
C LEU A 133 38.54 49.97 -27.96
N MET A 134 37.74 49.26 -28.77
CA MET A 134 37.88 49.26 -30.22
C MET A 134 37.64 50.65 -30.83
N THR A 135 36.63 51.39 -30.36
CA THR A 135 36.40 52.77 -30.82
C THR A 135 37.56 53.69 -30.47
N ASN A 136 38.09 53.59 -29.25
CA ASN A 136 39.23 54.40 -28.79
C ASN A 136 40.51 54.08 -29.55
N LEU A 137 40.77 52.81 -29.88
CA LEU A 137 41.90 52.41 -30.72
C LEU A 137 41.76 53.01 -32.13
N SER A 138 40.59 52.88 -32.75
CA SER A 138 40.33 53.48 -34.07
C SER A 138 40.51 55.00 -34.07
N HIS A 139 40.04 55.70 -33.04
CA HIS A 139 40.25 57.15 -32.91
C HIS A 139 41.73 57.52 -32.74
N LYS A 140 42.49 56.73 -31.97
CA LYS A 140 43.94 56.94 -31.81
C LYS A 140 44.69 56.69 -33.12
N ASP A 141 44.36 55.63 -33.86
CA ASP A 141 44.99 55.31 -35.13
C ASP A 141 44.74 56.41 -36.19
N VAL A 142 43.51 56.97 -36.24
CA VAL A 142 43.17 58.11 -37.10
C VAL A 142 43.91 59.37 -36.68
N SER A 143 43.93 59.68 -35.37
CA SER A 143 44.68 60.82 -34.83
C SER A 143 46.18 60.72 -35.12
N PHE A 144 46.76 59.51 -35.04
CA PHE A 144 48.18 59.28 -35.37
C PHE A 144 48.45 59.50 -36.85
N SER A 145 47.57 59.02 -37.72
CA SER A 145 47.69 59.20 -39.17
C SER A 145 47.55 60.66 -39.60
N GLU A 146 46.64 61.43 -38.97
CA GLU A 146 46.49 62.87 -39.21
C GLU A 146 47.70 63.68 -38.70
N GLU A 147 48.26 63.33 -37.53
CA GLU A 147 49.47 63.96 -37.00
C GLU A 147 50.73 63.64 -37.85
N GLU A 148 50.84 62.45 -38.41
CA GLU A 148 51.91 62.10 -39.35
C GLU A 148 51.78 62.86 -40.68
N PHE A 149 50.55 63.03 -41.19
CA PHE A 149 50.30 63.84 -42.38
C PHE A 149 50.67 65.31 -42.17
N GLN A 150 50.30 65.91 -41.03
CA GLN A 150 50.61 67.32 -40.71
C GLN A 150 52.11 67.60 -40.46
N LYS A 151 52.90 66.59 -40.10
CA LYS A 151 54.37 66.75 -39.94
C LYS A 151 55.14 66.66 -41.26
N HIS A 152 54.48 66.22 -42.34
CA HIS A 152 55.08 66.01 -43.65
C HIS A 152 54.73 67.10 -44.69
N GLU A 153 53.93 68.11 -44.33
CA GLU A 153 53.80 69.40 -45.02
C GLU A 153 54.75 70.46 -44.42
#